data_AF-A0A238KUL3-F1
#
_entry.id   AF-A0A238KUL3-F1
#
_cell.length_a   1.000
_cell.length_b   1.000
_cell.length_c   1.000
_cell.angle_alpha   90.00
_cell.angle_beta   90.00
_cell.angle_gamma   90.00
#
_symmetry.space_group_name_H-M   'P 1'
#
loop_
_entity.id
_entity.type
_entity.pdbx_description
1 polymer ?
#
loop_
_entity_poly.entity_id
_entity_poly.type
_entity_poly.pdbx_seq_one_letter_code
_entity_poly.pdbx_strand_id
1 'polypeptide(L)'
;MTKPLNHTPFRMTICTGCKIRGGFCSAGYEMLKRLQAGISAAGTSLGPEFEISGQVTLSGCPETCTAAYYGSQAGCYLFGDVAEGQDIAELLAYAKTDGSEHLAHEPACVVALEPVSGSLH
;
A
#
# COMPACT_ATOMS: atom_id res chain seq x y z
N MET A 1 6.18 21.88 -17.50
CA MET A 1 6.46 22.32 -16.12
C MET A 1 5.59 21.51 -15.19
N THR A 2 6.13 20.49 -14.52
CA THR A 2 5.38 19.71 -13.52
C THR A 2 5.26 20.53 -12.25
N LYS A 3 4.04 20.92 -11.88
CA LYS A 3 3.73 21.52 -10.58
C LYS A 3 4.31 20.61 -9.48
N PRO A 4 5.05 21.14 -8.48
CA PRO A 4 5.43 20.30 -7.35
C PRO A 4 4.15 19.77 -6.73
N LEU A 5 4.04 18.43 -6.69
CA LEU A 5 2.94 17.79 -5.99
C LEU A 5 3.07 18.23 -4.53
N ASN A 6 2.05 18.90 -4.01
CA ASN A 6 1.99 19.26 -2.60
C ASN A 6 1.77 17.94 -1.86
N HIS A 7 2.86 17.27 -1.49
CA HIS A 7 2.77 15.97 -0.85
C HIS A 7 2.36 16.17 0.60
N THR A 8 1.15 15.77 0.95
CA THR A 8 0.81 15.55 2.36
C THR A 8 1.86 14.59 2.93
N PRO A 9 2.59 14.97 4.00
CA PRO A 9 3.59 14.08 4.57
C PRO A 9 2.91 12.81 5.07
N PHE A 10 3.61 11.70 4.92
CA PHE A 10 3.13 10.38 5.29
C PHE A 10 4.16 9.68 6.18
N ARG A 11 3.65 8.80 7.03
CA ARG A 11 4.45 7.90 7.86
C ARG A 11 4.23 6.46 7.41
N MET A 12 5.27 5.66 7.50
CA MET A 12 5.17 4.22 7.33
C MET A 12 4.71 3.62 8.65
N THR A 13 3.54 2.97 8.65
CA THR A 13 2.96 2.35 9.86
C THR A 13 3.17 0.85 9.91
N ILE A 14 3.30 0.19 8.75
CA ILE A 14 3.64 -1.23 8.65
C ILE A 14 4.80 -1.38 7.67
N CYS A 15 5.79 -2.16 8.07
CA CYS A 15 6.92 -2.54 7.24
C CYS A 15 7.44 -3.91 7.66
N THR A 16 6.91 -4.96 7.03
CA THR A 16 7.45 -6.30 7.22
C THR A 16 8.57 -6.57 6.21
N GLY A 17 9.53 -7.42 6.60
CA GLY A 17 10.53 -7.91 5.66
C GLY A 17 9.89 -8.81 4.60
N CYS A 18 10.27 -8.64 3.34
CA CYS A 18 9.83 -9.51 2.26
C CYS A 18 10.53 -10.85 2.34
N LYS A 19 9.74 -11.93 2.50
CA LYS A 19 10.24 -13.31 2.55
C LYS A 19 10.96 -13.72 1.26
N ILE A 20 10.51 -13.25 0.10
CA ILE A 20 11.14 -13.52 -1.21
C ILE A 20 12.49 -12.79 -1.34
N ARG A 21 12.52 -11.50 -0.98
CA ARG A 21 13.72 -10.66 -1.17
C ARG A 21 14.73 -10.76 -0.01
N GLY A 22 14.29 -11.27 1.15
CA GLY A 22 15.06 -11.25 2.39
C GLY A 22 15.18 -9.88 3.05
N GLY A 23 14.27 -8.93 2.79
CA GLY A 23 14.35 -7.57 3.35
C GLY A 23 13.25 -6.61 2.85
N PHE A 24 13.40 -5.31 3.10
CA PHE A 24 12.43 -4.27 2.76
C PHE A 24 11.88 -4.30 1.31
N CYS A 25 10.57 -4.33 1.06
CA CYS A 25 10.06 -4.31 -0.32
C CYS A 25 10.14 -2.91 -0.96
N SER A 26 11.29 -2.58 -1.58
CA SER A 26 11.51 -1.26 -2.19
C SER A 26 10.57 -0.97 -3.37
N ALA A 27 10.29 -1.98 -4.21
CA ALA A 27 9.36 -1.86 -5.32
C ALA A 27 7.93 -1.53 -4.84
N GLY A 28 7.45 -2.27 -3.82
CA GLY A 28 6.14 -2.02 -3.23
C GLY A 28 6.05 -0.65 -2.54
N TYR A 29 7.10 -0.24 -1.82
CA TYR A 29 7.14 1.09 -1.21
C TYR A 29 7.07 2.23 -2.23
N GLU A 30 7.84 2.13 -3.32
CA GLU A 30 7.85 3.14 -4.38
C GLU A 30 6.54 3.21 -5.17
N MET A 31 5.80 2.09 -5.27
CA MET A 31 4.43 2.09 -5.78
C MET A 31 3.48 2.82 -4.82
N LEU A 32 3.49 2.46 -3.54
CA LEU A 32 2.65 3.07 -2.51
C LEU A 32 2.84 4.58 -2.41
N LYS A 33 4.09 5.05 -2.47
CA LYS A 33 4.40 6.49 -2.48
C LYS A 33 3.74 7.22 -3.64
N ARG A 34 3.75 6.64 -4.84
CA ARG A 34 3.13 7.24 -6.03
C ARG A 34 1.62 7.24 -5.91
N LEU A 35 1.03 6.15 -5.43
CA LEU A 35 -0.42 6.05 -5.20
C LEU A 35 -0.88 7.11 -4.22
N GLN A 36 -0.22 7.22 -3.07
CA GLN A 36 -0.54 8.20 -2.05
C GLN A 36 -0.34 9.63 -2.53
N ALA A 37 0.73 9.90 -3.29
CA ALA A 37 0.94 11.21 -3.92
C ALA A 37 -0.19 11.56 -4.88
N GLY A 38 -0.72 10.60 -5.65
CA GLY A 38 -1.86 10.79 -6.53
C GLY A 38 -3.15 11.11 -5.76
N ILE A 39 -3.45 10.33 -4.71
CA ILE A 39 -4.61 10.55 -3.84
C ILE A 39 -4.53 11.92 -3.16
N SER A 40 -3.37 12.27 -2.60
CA SER A 40 -3.11 13.57 -1.97
C SER A 40 -3.26 14.73 -2.96
N ALA A 41 -2.76 14.58 -4.19
CA ALA A 41 -2.87 15.61 -5.22
C ALA A 41 -4.30 15.83 -5.72
N ALA A 42 -5.14 14.80 -5.70
CA ALA A 42 -6.55 14.93 -6.03
C ALA A 42 -7.34 15.68 -4.93
N GLY A 43 -6.90 15.57 -3.68
CA GLY A 43 -7.41 16.34 -2.55
C GLY A 43 -8.93 16.22 -2.39
N THR A 44 -9.61 17.36 -2.25
CA THR A 44 -11.07 17.43 -2.08
C THR A 44 -11.88 17.06 -3.32
N SER A 45 -11.22 16.76 -4.45
CA SER A 45 -11.91 16.23 -5.64
C SER A 45 -12.36 14.79 -5.45
N LEU A 46 -11.75 14.07 -4.50
CA LEU A 46 -12.16 12.74 -4.09
C LEU A 46 -13.21 12.83 -2.99
N GLY A 47 -14.29 12.07 -3.12
CA GLY A 47 -15.27 11.91 -2.04
C GLY A 47 -14.62 11.29 -0.79
N PRO A 48 -15.24 11.44 0.40
CA PRO A 48 -14.73 10.85 1.64
C PRO A 48 -14.67 9.32 1.57
N GLU A 49 -15.59 8.70 0.83
CA GLU A 49 -15.68 7.25 0.61
C GLU A 49 -14.84 6.79 -0.60
N PHE A 50 -13.94 7.63 -1.13
CA PHE A 50 -13.11 7.21 -2.25
C PHE A 50 -12.10 6.15 -1.81
N GLU A 51 -12.13 5.03 -2.53
CA GLU A 51 -11.19 3.94 -2.40
C GLU A 51 -10.76 3.46 -3.79
N ILE A 52 -9.51 3.01 -3.90
CA ILE A 52 -9.01 2.33 -5.08
C ILE A 52 -8.21 1.09 -4.64
N SER A 53 -8.46 -0.03 -5.29
CA SER A 53 -7.79 -1.28 -4.98
C SER A 53 -7.64 -2.14 -6.23
N GLY A 54 -6.75 -3.12 -6.14
CA GLY A 54 -6.56 -4.10 -7.19
C GLY A 54 -5.29 -4.91 -7.00
N GLN A 55 -4.96 -5.69 -8.02
CA GLN A 55 -3.71 -6.43 -8.09
C GLN A 55 -2.82 -5.91 -9.22
N VAL A 56 -1.51 -5.97 -9.02
CA VAL A 56 -0.50 -5.62 -10.01
C VAL A 56 0.66 -6.59 -9.92
N THR A 57 1.39 -6.76 -11.02
CA THR A 57 2.69 -7.44 -10.97
C THR A 57 3.78 -6.40 -10.76
N LEU A 58 4.54 -6.52 -9.68
CA LEU A 58 5.66 -5.62 -9.40
C LEU A 58 6.88 -6.01 -10.23
N SER A 59 7.37 -5.08 -11.04
CA SER A 59 8.72 -5.17 -11.61
C SER A 59 9.74 -4.72 -10.57
N GLY A 60 10.72 -5.58 -10.24
CA GLY A 60 11.78 -5.27 -9.28
C GLY A 60 11.98 -6.30 -8.17
N CYS A 61 11.17 -7.36 -8.14
CA CYS A 61 11.41 -8.54 -7.32
C CYS A 61 12.28 -9.57 -8.07
N PRO A 62 13.02 -10.46 -7.36
CA PRO A 62 13.81 -11.53 -7.98
C PRO A 62 12.94 -12.51 -8.79
N GLU A 63 11.69 -12.70 -8.34
CA GLU A 63 10.66 -13.52 -8.99
C GLU A 63 9.44 -12.65 -9.30
N THR A 64 8.54 -13.17 -10.15
CA THR A 64 7.26 -12.52 -10.44
C THR A 64 6.48 -12.34 -9.14
N CYS A 65 6.27 -11.09 -8.73
CA CYS A 65 5.57 -10.77 -7.49
C CYS A 65 4.22 -10.13 -7.83
N THR A 66 3.14 -10.90 -7.66
CA THR A 66 1.77 -10.36 -7.69
C THR A 66 1.52 -9.66 -6.36
N ALA A 67 1.19 -8.38 -6.41
CA ALA A 67 0.89 -7.58 -5.24
C ALA A 67 -0.55 -7.08 -5.27
N ALA A 68 -1.23 -7.13 -4.12
CA ALA A 68 -2.48 -6.41 -3.92
C ALA A 68 -2.20 -5.04 -3.33
N TYR A 69 -3.00 -4.05 -3.72
CA TYR A 69 -2.94 -2.70 -3.15
C TYR A 69 -4.33 -2.20 -2.78
N TYR A 70 -4.36 -1.33 -1.79
CA TYR A 70 -5.52 -0.53 -1.41
C TYR A 70 -5.05 0.91 -1.14
N GLY A 71 -5.84 1.90 -1.53
CA GLY A 71 -5.58 3.30 -1.27
C GLY A 71 -6.87 4.08 -1.02
N SER A 72 -6.85 4.89 0.03
CA SER A 72 -7.88 5.89 0.34
C SER A 72 -7.21 7.14 0.91
N GLN A 73 -8.00 8.15 1.27
CA GLN A 73 -7.48 9.35 1.96
C GLN A 73 -6.89 9.01 3.34
N ALA A 74 -7.32 7.91 3.98
CA ALA A 74 -6.82 7.49 5.28
C ALA A 74 -5.47 6.77 5.23
N GLY A 75 -5.07 6.27 4.06
CA GLY A 75 -3.80 5.57 3.90
C GLY A 75 -3.79 4.64 2.70
N CYS A 76 -2.64 4.02 2.48
CA CYS A 76 -2.45 3.04 1.43
C CYS A 76 -1.73 1.80 1.97
N TYR A 77 -2.12 0.64 1.48
CA TYR A 77 -1.58 -0.68 1.84
C TYR A 77 -1.10 -1.41 0.60
N LEU A 78 -0.04 -2.19 0.75
CA LEU A 78 0.45 -3.13 -0.25
C LEU A 78 0.80 -4.45 0.40
N PHE A 79 0.38 -5.52 -0.26
CA PHE A 79 0.60 -6.90 0.12
C PHE A 79 1.37 -7.56 -1.02
N GLY A 80 2.62 -7.94 -0.78
CA GLY A 80 3.47 -8.58 -1.79
C GLY A 80 3.27 -10.08 -1.80
N ASP A 81 3.39 -10.68 -3.00
CA ASP A 81 3.23 -12.12 -3.24
C ASP A 81 1.90 -12.68 -2.73
N VAL A 82 0.80 -12.13 -3.26
CA VAL A 82 -0.55 -12.60 -2.99
C VAL A 82 -1.02 -13.56 -4.09
N ALA A 83 -1.96 -14.44 -3.76
CA ALA A 83 -2.61 -15.28 -4.76
C ALA A 83 -3.45 -14.43 -5.74
N GLU A 84 -3.59 -14.88 -6.99
CA GLU A 84 -4.49 -14.23 -7.95
C GLU A 84 -5.93 -14.24 -7.41
N GLY A 85 -6.59 -13.07 -7.45
CA GLY A 85 -7.96 -12.92 -6.95
C GLY A 85 -8.11 -12.97 -5.43
N GLN A 86 -7.02 -12.95 -4.66
CA GLN A 86 -7.08 -12.91 -3.20
C GLN A 86 -7.86 -11.68 -2.71
N ASP A 87 -8.73 -11.89 -1.72
CA ASP A 87 -9.62 -10.86 -1.18
C ASP A 87 -8.82 -9.76 -0.45
N ILE A 88 -8.99 -8.52 -0.92
CA ILE A 88 -8.27 -7.36 -0.38
C ILE A 88 -8.81 -6.95 1.00
N ALA A 89 -10.09 -7.17 1.28
CA ALA A 89 -10.66 -6.91 2.60
C ALA A 89 -10.10 -7.87 3.65
N GLU A 90 -9.90 -9.15 3.31
CA GLU A 90 -9.23 -10.12 4.19
C GLU A 90 -7.76 -9.72 4.44
N LEU A 91 -7.05 -9.27 3.40
CA LEU A 91 -5.68 -8.76 3.54
C LEU A 91 -5.60 -7.52 4.44
N LEU A 92 -6.58 -6.61 4.35
CA LEU A 92 -6.68 -5.44 5.22
C LEU A 92 -7.01 -5.82 6.67
N ALA A 93 -7.86 -6.82 6.87
CA ALA A 93 -8.16 -7.36 8.20
C ALA A 93 -6.90 -7.96 8.83
N TYR A 94 -6.17 -8.80 8.08
CA TYR A 94 -4.88 -9.35 8.46
C TYR A 94 -3.86 -8.27 8.88
N ALA A 95 -3.76 -7.18 8.12
CA ALA A 95 -2.84 -6.08 8.45
C ALA A 95 -3.20 -5.35 9.76
N LYS A 96 -4.50 -5.29 10.11
CA LYS A 96 -4.99 -4.58 11.31
C LYS A 96 -4.86 -5.42 12.58
N THR A 97 -4.72 -6.73 12.45
CA THR A 97 -4.61 -7.68 13.55
C THR A 97 -3.17 -8.16 13.78
N ASP A 98 -2.17 -7.40 13.32
CA ASP A 98 -0.74 -7.74 13.35
C ASP A 98 -0.44 -9.12 12.74
N GLY A 99 -1.23 -9.56 11.76
CA GLY A 99 -1.09 -10.85 11.10
C GLY A 99 -1.52 -12.05 11.94
N SER A 100 -2.32 -11.84 12.99
CA SER A 100 -2.87 -12.94 13.81
C SER A 100 -3.99 -13.71 13.13
N GLU A 101 -4.60 -13.14 12.07
CA GLU A 101 -5.58 -13.85 11.25
C GLU A 101 -4.91 -14.82 10.27
N HIS A 102 -5.52 -15.99 10.12
CA HIS A 102 -5.01 -16.99 9.20
C HIS A 102 -5.55 -16.72 7.79
N LEU A 103 -4.65 -16.37 6.87
CA LEU A 103 -4.95 -16.29 5.45
C LEU A 103 -4.65 -17.63 4.78
N ALA A 104 -5.45 -17.99 3.78
CA ALA A 104 -5.16 -19.16 2.94
C ALA A 104 -3.80 -19.04 2.23
N HIS A 105 -3.38 -17.80 1.91
CA HIS A 105 -2.06 -17.47 1.40
C HIS A 105 -1.56 -16.20 2.09
N GLU A 106 -0.53 -16.33 2.93
CA GLU A 106 0.04 -15.19 3.64
C GLU A 106 0.93 -14.35 2.71
N PRO A 107 0.81 -13.02 2.73
CA PRO A 107 1.66 -12.16 1.91
C PRO A 107 3.13 -12.29 2.33
N ALA A 108 4.04 -12.26 1.35
CA ALA A 108 5.47 -12.24 1.60
C ALA A 108 5.93 -10.95 2.29
N CYS A 109 5.24 -9.82 2.08
CA CYS A 109 5.42 -8.61 2.85
C CYS A 109 4.13 -7.77 2.93
N VAL A 110 4.09 -6.89 3.93
CA VAL A 110 3.07 -5.86 4.09
C VAL A 110 3.77 -4.51 4.27
N VAL A 111 3.33 -3.52 3.51
CA VAL A 111 3.76 -2.13 3.64
C VAL A 111 2.51 -1.26 3.76
N ALA A 112 2.48 -0.36 4.73
CA ALA A 112 1.38 0.60 4.89
C ALA A 112 1.91 2.01 5.10
N LEU A 113 1.31 2.98 4.40
CA LEU A 113 1.57 4.40 4.51
C LEU A 113 0.30 5.13 4.95
N GLU A 114 0.39 5.95 5.98
CA GLU A 114 -0.70 6.81 6.45
C GLU A 114 -0.29 8.27 6.36
N PRO A 115 -1.22 9.21 6.09
CA PRO A 115 -0.94 10.63 6.21
C PRO A 115 -0.58 10.99 7.65
N VAL A 116 0.34 11.94 7.83
CA VAL A 116 0.65 12.50 9.15
C VAL A 116 -0.43 13.52 9.50
N SER A 117 -1.29 13.18 10.48
CA SER A 117 -2.28 14.11 11.01
C SER A 117 -1.61 15.41 11.50
N GLY A 118 -2.09 16.56 11.00
CA GLY A 118 -1.60 17.89 11.40
C GLY A 118 -0.87 18.70 10.34
N SER A 119 -0.68 18.18 9.11
CA SER A 119 -0.26 19.00 7.96
C SER A 119 -1.47 19.53 7.18
N LEU A 120 -2.24 20.42 7.81
CA LEU A 120 -3.09 21.37 7.12
C LEU A 120 -2.40 22.73 7.23
N HIS A 121 -1.89 23.23 6.11
CA HIS A 121 -1.53 24.63 5.93
C HIS A 121 -2.53 25.24 4.96
#